data_AF-A0A453KUN5-F1
#
_entry.id   AF-A0A453KUN5-F1
#
_cell.length_a   1.000
_cell.length_b   1.000
_cell.length_c   1.000
_cell.angle_alpha   90.00
_cell.angle_beta   90.00
_cell.angle_gamma   90.00
#
_symmetry.space_group_name_H-M   'P 1'
#
loop_
_entity.id
_entity.type
_entity.pdbx_description
1 polymer ?
#
loop_
_entity_poly.entity_id
_entity_poly.type
_entity_poly.pdbx_seq_one_letter_code
_entity_poly.pdbx_strand_id
1 'polypeptide(L)'
;SDMKEPRIAAEIAKQLQKFHQVDIPGSKEPQLWNDVFKFLKKASVLKFEDNEKQKRYEMISFREIQDEVKELKDLSDLLHAPVVFAHNDLLSGNLMLNDLEG
;
A
#
# COMPACT_ATOMS: atom_id res chain seq x y z
N SER A 1 10.80 -16.97 -7.68
CA SER A 1 10.98 -15.81 -6.80
C SER A 1 11.20 -16.35 -5.41
N ASP A 2 12.34 -16.00 -4.83
CA ASP A 2 12.87 -16.60 -3.59
C ASP A 2 11.99 -16.31 -2.38
N MET A 3 11.17 -15.25 -2.44
CA MET A 3 10.19 -14.93 -1.39
C MET A 3 9.16 -16.03 -1.10
N LYS A 4 8.93 -16.96 -2.05
CA LYS A 4 8.02 -18.09 -1.85
C LYS A 4 8.69 -19.27 -1.15
N GLU A 5 10.02 -19.28 -1.05
CA GLU A 5 10.75 -20.34 -0.37
C GLU A 5 10.45 -20.29 1.13
N PRO A 6 9.97 -21.39 1.76
CA PRO A 6 9.51 -21.36 3.15
C PRO A 6 10.53 -20.79 4.14
N ARG A 7 11.82 -21.08 3.95
CA ARG A 7 12.89 -20.55 4.80
C ARG A 7 12.97 -19.03 4.73
N ILE A 8 12.91 -18.47 3.52
CA ILE A 8 13.01 -17.04 3.28
C ILE A 8 11.73 -16.33 3.74
N ALA A 9 10.56 -16.90 3.43
CA ALA A 9 9.27 -16.39 3.89
C ALA A 9 9.18 -16.30 5.42
N ALA A 10 9.70 -17.31 6.13
CA ALA A 10 9.77 -17.31 7.59
C ALA A 10 10.66 -16.18 8.12
N GLU A 11 11.79 -15.92 7.48
CA GLU A 11 12.68 -14.82 7.90
C GLU A 11 12.06 -13.45 7.63
N ILE A 12 11.44 -13.26 6.47
CA ILE A 12 10.67 -12.04 6.15
C ILE A 12 9.59 -11.80 7.22
N ALA A 13 8.83 -12.84 7.59
CA ALA A 13 7.78 -12.72 8.60
C ALA A 13 8.32 -12.29 9.98
N LYS A 14 9.49 -12.80 10.40
CA LYS A 14 10.13 -12.38 11.66
C LYS A 14 10.53 -10.90 11.62
N GLN A 15 11.11 -10.44 10.51
CA GLN A 15 11.51 -9.04 10.38
C GLN A 15 10.30 -8.11 10.34
N LEU A 16 9.22 -8.50 9.65
CA LEU A 16 7.96 -7.75 9.64
C LEU A 16 7.30 -7.67 11.02
N GLN A 17 7.31 -8.76 11.79
CA GLN A 17 6.80 -8.74 13.15
C GLN A 17 7.51 -7.68 14.00
N LYS A 18 8.85 -7.65 13.95
CA LYS A 18 9.64 -6.63 14.66
C LYS A 18 9.30 -5.23 14.18
N PHE A 19 9.17 -5.05 12.86
CA PHE A 19 8.84 -3.77 12.25
C PHE A 19 7.47 -3.25 12.70
N HIS A 20 6.45 -4.11 12.72
CA HIS A 20 5.09 -3.76 13.16
C HIS A 20 4.99 -3.41 14.65
N GLN A 21 5.94 -3.84 15.47
CA GLN A 21 5.99 -3.55 16.92
C GLN A 21 6.71 -2.23 17.25
N VAL A 22 7.30 -1.56 16.26
CA VAL A 22 7.97 -0.27 16.48
C VAL A 22 6.94 0.78 16.88
N ASP A 23 7.12 1.38 18.06
CA ASP A 23 6.27 2.47 18.50
C ASP A 23 6.73 3.79 17.88
N ILE A 24 5.94 4.28 16.92
CA ILE A 24 6.18 5.56 16.25
C ILE A 24 5.31 6.65 16.91
N PRO A 25 5.90 7.76 17.37
CA PRO A 25 5.14 8.88 17.91
C PRO A 25 4.27 9.53 16.81
N GLY A 26 3.05 9.90 17.15
CA GLY A 26 2.13 10.57 16.23
C GLY A 26 0.75 9.90 16.18
N SER A 27 0.00 10.23 15.12
CA SER A 27 -1.33 9.65 14.89
C SER A 27 -1.24 8.13 14.72
N LYS A 28 -2.19 7.42 15.33
CA LYS A 28 -2.39 5.97 15.14
C LYS A 28 -3.56 5.68 14.18
N GLU A 29 -3.99 6.69 13.41
CA GLU A 29 -4.94 6.52 12.32
C GLU A 29 -4.28 5.90 11.09
N PRO A 30 -4.97 5.05 10.32
CA PRO A 30 -4.42 4.44 9.12
C PRO A 30 -4.18 5.48 8.02
N GLN A 31 -2.91 5.84 7.82
CA GLN A 31 -2.50 6.81 6.80
C GLN A 31 -2.82 6.36 5.37
N LEU A 32 -2.98 5.05 5.13
CA LEU A 32 -3.31 4.45 3.84
C LEU A 32 -4.51 5.15 3.16
N TRP A 33 -5.63 5.28 3.87
CA TRP A 33 -6.85 5.86 3.27
C TRP A 33 -6.69 7.34 2.96
N ASN A 34 -6.01 8.09 3.84
CA ASN A 34 -5.70 9.50 3.62
C ASN A 34 -4.88 9.69 2.33
N ASP A 35 -3.87 8.84 2.13
CA ASP A 35 -3.02 8.91 0.95
C ASP A 35 -3.76 8.50 -0.32
N VAL A 36 -4.58 7.44 -0.27
CA VAL A 36 -5.40 7.03 -1.42
C VAL A 36 -6.34 8.16 -1.85
N PHE A 37 -7.12 8.75 -0.94
CA PHE A 37 -8.03 9.84 -1.29
C PHE A 37 -7.30 11.10 -1.76
N LYS A 38 -6.12 11.39 -1.18
CA LYS A 38 -5.25 12.48 -1.64
C LYS A 38 -4.76 12.25 -3.06
N PHE A 39 -4.35 11.03 -3.41
CA PHE A 39 -3.93 10.70 -4.77
C PHE A 39 -5.09 10.72 -5.76
N LEU A 40 -6.26 10.20 -5.40
CA LEU A 40 -7.46 10.28 -6.23
C LEU A 40 -7.84 11.73 -6.54
N LYS A 41 -7.85 12.59 -5.52
CA LYS A 41 -8.13 14.02 -5.71
C LYS A 41 -7.13 14.66 -6.68
N LYS A 42 -5.83 14.39 -6.51
CA LYS A 42 -4.80 14.90 -7.42
C LYS A 42 -4.96 14.35 -8.84
N ALA A 43 -5.27 13.07 -8.96
CA ALA A 43 -5.45 12.40 -10.23
C ALA A 43 -6.66 12.95 -11.00
N SER A 44 -7.77 13.24 -10.32
CA SER A 44 -9.04 13.69 -10.92
C SER A 44 -9.00 15.03 -11.65
N VAL A 45 -7.91 15.79 -11.49
CA VAL A 45 -7.71 17.11 -12.11
C VAL A 45 -6.52 17.15 -13.06
N LEU A 46 -5.96 15.99 -13.41
CA LEU A 46 -4.84 15.91 -14.33
C LEU A 46 -5.27 16.26 -15.76
N LYS A 47 -4.30 16.76 -16.53
CA LYS A 47 -4.39 16.95 -17.96
C LYS A 47 -3.08 16.53 -18.59
N PHE A 48 -3.17 15.74 -19.66
CA PHE A 48 -2.02 15.25 -20.40
C PHE A 48 -1.91 15.99 -21.74
N GLU A 49 -0.69 16.34 -22.14
CA GLU A 49 -0.41 16.92 -23.47
C GLU A 49 -0.47 15.85 -24.57
N ASP A 50 -0.17 14.60 -24.22
CA ASP A 50 -0.28 13.46 -25.10
C ASP A 50 -1.76 13.09 -25.31
N ASN A 51 -2.24 13.21 -26.54
CA ASN A 51 -3.64 12.98 -26.90
C ASN A 51 -4.11 11.56 -26.57
N GLU A 52 -3.26 10.55 -26.71
CA GLU A 52 -3.65 9.16 -26.42
C GLU A 52 -3.72 8.91 -24.92
N LYS A 53 -2.82 9.51 -24.13
CA LYS A 53 -2.93 9.51 -22.66
C LYS A 53 -4.16 10.27 -22.18
N GLN A 54 -4.46 11.43 -22.79
CA GLN A 54 -5.62 12.25 -22.43
C GLN A 54 -6.93 11.51 -22.71
N LYS A 55 -7.06 10.87 -23.89
CA LYS A 55 -8.23 10.01 -24.20
C LYS A 55 -8.38 8.88 -23.18
N ARG A 56 -7.29 8.19 -22.82
CA ARG A 56 -7.33 7.13 -21.80
C ARG A 56 -7.76 7.65 -20.44
N TYR A 57 -7.27 8.83 -20.07
CA TYR A 57 -7.64 9.49 -18.83
C TYR A 57 -9.13 9.85 -18.79
N GLU A 58 -9.69 10.39 -19.89
CA GLU A 58 -11.10 10.77 -19.99
C GLU A 58 -12.07 9.59 -19.89
N MET A 59 -11.61 8.35 -20.15
CA MET A 59 -12.41 7.15 -19.92
C MET A 59 -12.52 6.75 -18.45
N ILE A 60 -11.76 7.38 -17.55
CA ILE A 60 -11.73 7.02 -16.12
C ILE A 60 -12.88 7.72 -15.39
N SER A 61 -13.77 6.92 -14.80
CA SER A 61 -14.79 7.43 -13.87
C SER A 61 -14.21 7.58 -12.46
N PHE A 62 -13.67 8.77 -12.15
CA PHE A 62 -13.15 9.06 -10.80
C PHE A 62 -14.22 8.96 -9.71
N ARG A 63 -15.49 9.18 -10.06
CA ARG A 63 -16.62 9.01 -9.15
C ARG A 63 -16.77 7.54 -8.75
N GLU A 64 -16.81 6.63 -9.73
CA GLU A 64 -16.90 5.19 -9.46
C GLU A 64 -15.71 4.71 -8.62
N ILE A 65 -14.48 5.11 -8.98
CA ILE A 65 -13.29 4.74 -8.19
C ILE A 65 -13.40 5.23 -6.74
N GLN A 66 -13.91 6.45 -6.53
CA GLN A 66 -14.08 6.98 -5.17
C GLN A 66 -15.12 6.20 -4.37
N ASP A 67 -16.22 5.79 -5.00
CA ASP A 67 -17.27 4.98 -4.37
C ASP A 67 -16.73 3.58 -4.01
N GLU A 68 -16.01 2.92 -4.93
CA GLU A 68 -15.36 1.62 -4.72
C GLU A 68 -14.29 1.66 -3.61
N VAL A 69 -13.46 2.70 -3.58
CA VAL A 69 -12.44 2.86 -2.52
C VAL A 69 -13.09 3.07 -1.16
N LYS A 70 -14.22 3.78 -1.10
CA LYS A 70 -14.98 3.96 0.13
C LYS A 70 -15.58 2.64 0.60
N GLU A 71 -16.18 1.86 -0.29
CA GLU A 71 -16.71 0.53 0.05
C GLU A 71 -15.60 -0.41 0.53
N LEU A 72 -14.44 -0.42 -0.15
CA LEU A 72 -13.29 -1.22 0.26
C LEU A 72 -12.79 -0.81 1.66
N LYS A 73 -12.76 0.49 1.95
CA LYS A 73 -12.43 0.98 3.29
C LYS A 73 -13.42 0.46 4.32
N ASP A 74 -14.72 0.65 4.09
CA ASP A 74 -15.77 0.26 5.02
C ASP A 74 -15.75 -1.25 5.30
N LEU A 75 -15.51 -2.09 4.27
CA LEU A 75 -15.32 -3.54 4.41
C LEU A 75 -14.06 -3.90 5.19
N SER A 76 -12.94 -3.20 4.95
CA SER A 76 -11.68 -3.47 5.66
C SER A 76 -11.75 -3.11 7.13
N ASP A 77 -12.51 -2.08 7.50
CA ASP A 77 -12.68 -1.63 8.88
C ASP A 77 -13.38 -2.71 9.74
N LEU A 78 -14.17 -3.60 9.12
CA LEU A 78 -14.79 -4.76 9.79
C LEU A 78 -13.78 -5.81 10.27
N LEU A 79 -12.57 -5.83 9.73
CA LEU A 79 -11.52 -6.76 10.16
C LEU A 79 -10.92 -6.37 11.52
N HIS A 80 -11.15 -5.14 11.98
CA HIS A 80 -10.53 -4.58 13.18
C HIS A 80 -9.01 -4.80 13.22
N ALA A 81 -8.36 -4.71 12.05
CA ALA A 81 -6.92 -4.91 11.94
C ALA A 81 -6.17 -3.81 12.73
N PRO A 82 -5.15 -4.17 13.53
CA PRO A 82 -4.41 -3.18 14.30
C PRO A 82 -3.61 -2.27 13.36
N VAL A 83 -3.64 -0.97 13.64
CA VAL A 83 -2.76 -0.01 12.96
C VAL A 83 -1.36 -0.17 13.50
N VAL A 84 -0.41 -0.45 12.61
CA VAL A 84 1.00 -0.69 12.93
C VAL A 84 1.89 0.19 12.05
N PHE A 85 3.16 0.33 12.44
CA PHE A 85 4.14 0.88 11.52
C PHE A 85 4.43 -0.15 10.42
N ALA A 86 3.93 0.09 9.22
CA ALA A 86 4.02 -0.83 8.08
C ALA A 86 5.01 -0.32 7.02
N HIS A 87 5.68 -1.24 6.33
CA HIS A 87 6.59 -0.90 5.23
C HIS A 87 5.84 -0.42 3.98
N ASN A 88 4.62 -0.92 3.76
CA ASN A 88 3.72 -0.62 2.62
C ASN A 88 4.22 -1.00 1.22
N ASP A 89 5.50 -1.33 1.03
CA ASP A 89 6.06 -1.74 -0.27
C ASP A 89 7.00 -2.97 -0.17
N LEU A 90 6.45 -4.16 0.11
CA LEU A 90 7.26 -5.37 0.37
C LEU A 90 7.57 -6.18 -0.90
N LEU A 91 8.13 -5.51 -1.90
CA LEU A 91 8.62 -6.14 -3.13
C LEU A 91 10.00 -6.78 -2.90
N SER A 92 10.36 -7.79 -3.70
CA SER A 92 11.63 -8.52 -3.55
C SER A 92 12.87 -7.62 -3.64
N GLY A 93 12.80 -6.53 -4.40
CA GLY A 93 13.89 -5.56 -4.50
C GLY A 93 14.15 -4.76 -3.22
N ASN A 94 13.20 -4.76 -2.28
CA ASN A 94 13.31 -4.08 -0.98
C ASN A 94 13.76 -5.02 0.15
N LEU A 95 14.06 -6.29 -0.16
CA LEU A 95 14.48 -7.30 0.80
C LEU A 95 15.88 -7.79 0.44
N MET A 96 16.83 -7.60 1.35
CA MET A 96 18.20 -8.04 1.18
C MET A 96 18.44 -9.28 2.04
N LEU A 97 18.88 -10.36 1.41
CA LEU A 97 19.29 -11.58 2.08
C LEU A 97 20.80 -11.56 2.28
N ASN A 98 21.24 -11.73 3.53
CA ASN A 98 22.65 -11.90 3.86
C ASN A 98 22.95 -13.40 4.06
N ASP A 99 23.58 -14.03 3.07
CA ASP A 99 23.89 -15.47 3.11
C ASP A 99 24.93 -15.85 4.18
N LEU A 100 25.61 -14.86 4.78
CA LEU A 100 26.60 -15.07 5.84
C LEU A 100 26.00 -15.11 7.26
N GLU A 101 24.73 -14.72 7.43
CA GLU A 101 24.02 -14.69 8.73
C GLU A 101 22.94 -15.79 8.87
N GLY A 102 23.09 -16.88 8.11
CA GLY A 102 22.16 -18.03 8.08
C GLY A 102 22.40 -19.09 9.14
#